data_AF-D3L9T9-F1
#
_entry.id   AF-D3L9T9-F1
#
_cell.length_a   1.000
_cell.length_b   1.000
_cell.length_c   1.000
_cell.angle_alpha   90.00
_cell.angle_beta   90.00
_cell.angle_gamma   90.00
#
_symmetry.space_group_name_H-M   'P 1'
#
loop_
_entity.id
_entity.type
_entity.pdbx_description
1 polymer ?
#
loop_
_entity_poly.entity_id
_entity_poly.type
_entity_poly.pdbx_seq_one_letter_code
_entity_poly.pdbx_strand_id
1 'polypeptide(L)'
;MIKSIVEPVLKVMQDKGNPFTGVLYTGLMLTKSGPKVIEFNVLFGDPEAQVVLPQLKGDFYQMIIDLMDGRKPLIEWQKKRNLFGCCDCCPRLS
;
A
#
# COMPACT_ATOMS: atom_id res chain seq x y z
N MET A 1 4.48 -10.44 9.65
CA MET A 1 3.49 -9.37 9.39
C MET A 1 2.47 -9.79 8.36
N ILE A 2 2.81 -9.99 7.08
CA ILE A 2 1.81 -10.35 6.05
C ILE A 2 1.04 -11.62 6.44
N LYS A 3 1.74 -12.74 6.67
CA LYS A 3 1.14 -14.02 7.11
C LYS A 3 0.40 -13.98 8.44
N SER A 4 0.79 -13.07 9.32
CA SER A 4 0.33 -13.05 10.72
C SER A 4 -0.76 -12.01 10.99
N ILE A 5 -0.92 -11.02 10.12
CA ILE A 5 -1.84 -9.88 10.29
C ILE A 5 -2.73 -9.73 9.06
N VAL A 6 -2.14 -9.60 7.87
CA VAL A 6 -2.87 -9.27 6.64
C VAL A 6 -3.64 -10.49 6.10
N GLU A 7 -2.99 -11.63 5.94
CA GLU A 7 -3.61 -12.85 5.40
C GLU A 7 -4.83 -13.32 6.22
N PRO A 8 -4.80 -13.37 7.57
CA PRO A 8 -5.98 -13.76 8.35
C PRO A 8 -7.16 -12.81 8.16
N VAL A 9 -6.91 -11.50 8.05
CA VAL A 9 -7.96 -10.50 7.84
C VAL A 9 -8.63 -10.69 6.47
N LEU A 10 -7.83 -10.85 5.41
CA LEU A 10 -8.35 -11.10 4.06
C LEU A 10 -9.11 -12.42 3.99
N LYS A 11 -8.65 -13.45 4.69
CA LYS A 11 -9.35 -14.74 4.78
C LYS A 11 -10.72 -14.59 5.43
N VAL A 12 -10.82 -13.89 6.56
CA VAL A 12 -12.12 -13.66 7.23
C VAL A 12 -13.06 -12.85 6.35
N MET A 13 -12.55 -11.86 5.62
CA MET A 13 -13.35 -11.09 4.65
C MET A 13 -13.89 -11.99 3.54
N GLN A 14 -13.06 -12.88 3.00
CA GLN A 14 -13.46 -13.86 2.01
C GLN A 14 -14.49 -14.85 2.55
N ASP A 15 -14.26 -15.43 3.74
CA ASP A 15 -15.15 -16.40 4.38
C ASP A 15 -16.52 -15.77 4.72
N LYS A 16 -16.58 -14.46 4.97
CA LYS A 16 -17.82 -13.69 5.18
C LYS A 16 -18.52 -13.27 3.88
N GLY A 17 -18.01 -13.68 2.71
CA GLY A 17 -18.59 -13.33 1.41
C GLY A 17 -18.32 -11.89 0.97
N ASN A 18 -17.41 -11.17 1.63
CA ASN A 18 -17.04 -9.79 1.31
C ASN A 18 -15.55 -9.72 0.91
N PRO A 19 -15.13 -10.33 -0.21
CA PRO A 19 -13.73 -10.30 -0.63
C PRO A 19 -13.27 -8.86 -0.86
N PHE A 20 -12.09 -8.52 -0.34
CA PHE A 20 -11.51 -7.19 -0.49
C PHE A 20 -10.62 -7.12 -1.74
N THR A 21 -10.80 -6.07 -2.54
CA THR A 21 -9.92 -5.74 -3.67
C THR A 21 -9.57 -4.26 -3.58
N GLY A 22 -8.27 -3.96 -3.53
CA GLY A 22 -7.77 -2.61 -3.37
C GLY A 22 -6.51 -2.55 -2.52
N VAL A 23 -6.26 -1.39 -1.92
CA VAL A 23 -5.10 -1.15 -1.05
C VAL A 23 -5.52 -1.29 0.40
N LEU A 24 -4.95 -2.27 1.10
CA LEU A 24 -5.12 -2.41 2.54
C LEU A 24 -3.89 -1.83 3.25
N TYR A 25 -3.98 -0.57 3.65
CA TYR A 25 -2.95 0.08 4.46
C TYR A 25 -3.16 -0.31 5.94
N THR A 26 -2.12 -0.87 6.56
CA THR A 26 -2.17 -1.34 7.96
C THR A 26 -1.30 -0.46 8.84
N GLY A 27 -1.92 0.36 9.69
CA GLY A 27 -1.22 1.14 10.71
C GLY A 27 -0.71 0.22 11.82
N LEU A 28 0.61 0.16 11.99
CA LEU A 28 1.26 -0.75 12.95
C LEU A 28 2.06 0.00 14.00
N MET A 29 1.95 -0.45 15.25
CA MET A 29 2.85 -0.08 16.33
C MET A 29 3.83 -1.20 16.62
N LEU A 30 5.13 -0.91 16.58
CA LEU A 30 6.15 -1.86 17.03
C LEU A 30 6.22 -1.84 18.57
N THR A 31 5.90 -2.97 19.19
CA THR A 31 5.96 -3.14 20.64
C THR A 31 7.01 -4.19 21.03
N LYS A 32 7.36 -4.29 22.31
CA LYS A 32 8.31 -5.31 22.81
C LYS A 32 7.85 -6.74 22.54
N SER A 33 6.55 -6.98 22.40
CA SER A 33 5.98 -8.29 22.08
C SER A 33 5.67 -8.48 20.59
N GLY A 34 6.11 -7.55 19.73
CA GLY A 34 5.92 -7.60 18.29
C GLY A 34 5.02 -6.49 17.73
N PRO A 35 4.79 -6.48 16.41
CA PRO A 35 3.93 -5.52 15.75
C PRO A 35 2.46 -5.73 16.15
N LYS A 36 1.78 -4.65 16.52
CA LYS A 36 0.34 -4.62 16.80
C LYS A 36 -0.37 -3.67 15.84
N VAL A 37 -1.58 -4.04 15.42
CA VAL A 37 -2.42 -3.19 14.57
C VAL A 37 -3.03 -2.08 15.42
N ILE A 38 -2.90 -0.85 14.95
CA ILE A 38 -3.66 0.30 15.43
C ILE A 38 -4.95 0.40 14.63
N GLU A 39 -4.82 0.42 13.29
CA GLU A 39 -5.94 0.63 12.37
C GLU A 39 -5.70 0.03 10.98
N PHE A 40 -6.77 -0.10 10.22
CA PHE A 40 -6.76 -0.44 8.80
C PHE A 40 -7.40 0.70 8.00
N ASN A 41 -6.71 1.15 6.95
CA ASN A 41 -7.24 2.07 5.96
C ASN A 41 -7.39 1.34 4.62
N VAL A 42 -8.48 1.61 3.91
CA VAL A 42 -8.81 0.96 2.61
C VAL A 42 -8.46 1.84 1.41
N LEU A 43 -7.57 2.81 1.64
CA LEU A 43 -7.07 3.76 0.67
C LEU A 43 -5.55 3.88 0.82
N PHE A 44 -4.91 4.51 -0.17
CA PHE A 44 -3.50 4.86 -0.07
C PHE A 44 -3.28 5.86 1.07
N GLY A 45 -2.31 5.60 1.94
CA GLY A 45 -1.92 6.56 2.99
C GLY A 45 -1.39 7.86 2.39
N ASP A 46 -1.72 8.97 3.03
CA ASP A 46 -1.19 10.31 2.73
C ASP A 46 -0.48 10.82 3.99
N PRO A 47 0.83 11.13 3.96
CA PRO A 47 1.69 11.29 2.78
C PRO A 47 2.44 10.02 2.33
N GLU A 48 2.16 8.85 2.88
CA GLU A 48 2.97 7.65 2.62
C GLU A 48 3.03 7.27 1.13
N ALA A 49 1.92 7.41 0.40
CA ALA A 49 1.88 7.13 -1.03
C ALA A 49 2.81 8.04 -1.84
N GLN A 50 3.02 9.28 -1.41
CA GLN A 50 3.94 10.22 -2.06
C GLN A 50 5.40 9.75 -1.93
N VAL A 51 5.70 8.91 -0.94
CA VAL A 51 7.03 8.33 -0.73
C VAL A 51 7.12 6.90 -1.31
N VAL A 52 6.05 6.13 -1.25
CA VAL A 52 6.06 4.74 -1.73
C VAL A 52 5.91 4.67 -3.24
N LEU A 53 4.93 5.34 -3.84
CA LEU A 53 4.61 5.19 -5.26
C LEU A 53 5.77 5.60 -6.19
N PRO A 54 6.53 6.70 -5.94
CA PRO A 54 7.65 7.05 -6.82
C PRO A 54 8.81 6.05 -6.77
N GLN A 55 8.87 5.16 -5.77
CA GLN A 55 9.87 4.09 -5.71
C GLN A 55 9.51 2.89 -6.60
N LEU A 56 8.26 2.79 -7.06
CA LEU A 56 7.86 1.78 -8.02
C LEU A 56 8.52 2.07 -9.37
N LYS A 57 9.14 1.06 -9.96
CA LYS A 57 9.58 1.12 -11.36
C LYS A 57 8.50 0.56 -12.27
N GLY A 58 8.41 1.14 -13.46
CA GLY A 58 7.44 0.74 -14.48
C GLY A 58 6.15 1.57 -14.41
N ASP A 59 5.11 1.04 -15.04
CA ASP A 59 3.83 1.72 -15.15
C ASP A 59 2.88 1.28 -14.02
N PHE A 60 2.57 2.22 -13.13
CA PHE A 60 1.61 2.02 -12.05
C PHE A 60 0.21 1.69 -12.57
N TYR A 61 -0.22 2.30 -13.68
CA TYR A 61 -1.52 2.02 -14.29
C TYR A 61 -1.61 0.57 -14.75
N GLN A 62 -0.59 0.08 -15.47
CA GLN A 62 -0.54 -1.32 -15.91
C GLN A 62 -0.54 -2.30 -14.74
N MET A 63 0.16 -1.97 -13.64
CA MET A 63 0.14 -2.79 -12.43
C MET A 63 -1.28 -2.90 -11.85
N ILE A 64 -2.05 -1.81 -11.80
CA ILE A 64 -3.43 -1.81 -11.32
C ILE A 64 -4.33 -2.64 -12.25
N ILE A 65 -4.20 -2.48 -13.58
CA ILE A 65 -4.96 -3.27 -14.55
C ILE A 65 -4.67 -4.76 -14.40
N ASP A 66 -3.40 -5.16 -14.30
CA ASP A 66 -3.04 -6.57 -14.10
C ASP A 66 -3.65 -7.14 -12.82
N LEU A 67 -3.62 -6.38 -11.71
CA LEU A 67 -4.25 -6.79 -10.45
C LEU A 67 -5.77 -6.94 -10.56
N MET A 68 -6.44 -6.02 -11.26
CA MET A 68 -7.89 -6.08 -11.49
C MET A 68 -8.28 -7.28 -12.37
N ASP A 69 -7.40 -7.69 -13.29
CA ASP A 69 -7.58 -8.90 -14.11
C ASP A 69 -7.17 -10.20 -13.40
N GLY A 70 -6.80 -10.13 -12.12
CA GLY A 70 -6.32 -11.30 -11.35
C GLY A 70 -4.96 -11.83 -11.81
N ARG A 71 -4.21 -11.05 -12.59
CA ARG A 71 -2.86 -11.35 -13.03
C ARG A 71 -1.86 -10.85 -11.98
N LYS A 72 -0.72 -11.53 -11.89
CA LYS A 72 0.36 -11.11 -10.99
C LYS A 72 1.23 -10.06 -11.71
N PRO A 73 1.22 -8.78 -11.29
CA PRO A 73 2.05 -7.78 -11.95
C PRO A 73 3.53 -8.03 -11.66
N LEU A 74 4.38 -7.61 -12.61
CA LEU A 74 5.82 -7.52 -12.38
C LEU A 74 6.11 -6.22 -11.60
N ILE A 75 6.48 -6.37 -10.33
CA ILE A 75 6.78 -5.23 -9.46
C ILE A 75 8.29 -5.16 -9.24
N GLU A 76 8.90 -4.06 -9.69
CA GLU A 76 10.30 -3.74 -9.41
C GLU A 76 10.40 -2.44 -8.61
N TRP A 77 11.27 -2.42 -7.60
CA TRP A 77 11.50 -1.25 -6.77
C TRP A 77 12.85 -0.60 -7.06
N GLN A 78 12.94 0.71 -6.87
CA GLN A 78 14.20 1.43 -6.90
C GLN A 78 15.15 0.89 -5.80
N LYS A 79 16.42 0.65 -6.18
CA LYS A 79 17.47 0.20 -5.24
C LYS A 79 18.26 1.35 -4.63
N LYS A 80 18.20 2.54 -5.25
CA LYS A 80 18.87 3.75 -4.75
C LYS A 80 17.94 4.45 -3.76
N ARG A 81 18.48 4.79 -2.61
CA ARG A 81 17.77 5.37 -1.46
C ARG A 81 17.73 6.89 -1.59
N ASN A 82 17.06 7.36 -2.64
CA ASN A 82 17.01 8.77 -3.01
C ASN A 82 15.56 9.21 -3.15
N LEU A 83 14.87 9.42 -2.03
CA LEU A 83 13.55 10.03 -2.06
C LEU A 83 13.48 11.19 -1.08
N PHE A 84 13.38 12.39 -1.64
CA PHE A 84 12.95 13.59 -0.92
C PHE A 84 11.46 13.76 -1.24
N GLY A 85 10.59 13.50 -0.27
CA GLY A 85 9.19 13.87 -0.37
C GLY A 85 9.09 15.39 -0.20
N CYS A 86 8.97 16.12 -1.30
CA CYS A 86 8.62 17.54 -1.26
C CYS A 86 7.11 17.64 -1.51
N CYS A 87 6.33 17.92 -0.46
CA CYS A 87 4.99 18.49 -0.62
C CYS A 87 5.18 19.93 -1.08
N ASP A 88 5.46 20.15 -2.37
CA ASP A 88 5.32 21.48 -2.94
C ASP A 88 3.82 21.76 -3.01
N CYS A 89 3.30 22.39 -1.95
CA CYS A 89 2.02 23.06 -1.98
C CYS A 89 2.10 24.15 -3.04
N CYS A 90 1.76 23.80 -4.29
CA CYS A 90 1.66 24.73 -5.41
C CYS A 90 0.86 25.96 -4.94
N PRO A 91 1.47 27.15 -4.80
CA PRO A 91 0.70 28.35 -4.58
C PRO A 91 0.00 28.63 -5.90
N ARG A 92 -1.29 28.30 -5.91
CA ARG A 92 -2.34 28.72 -6.84
C ARG A 92 -1.83 29.77 -7.85
N LEU A 93 -1.62 29.34 -9.10
CA LEU A 93 -1.46 30.23 -10.25
C LEU A 93 -2.63 31.22 -10.27
N SER A 94 -2.32 32.49 -10.07
CA SER A 94 -3.11 33.66 -10.46
C SER A 94 -2.38 34.38 -11.57
#